data_AF-A0A957CR51-F1
#
_entry.id   AF-A0A957CR51-F1
#
_cell.length_a   1.000
_cell.length_b   1.000
_cell.length_c   1.000
_cell.angle_alpha   90.00
_cell.angle_beta   90.00
_cell.angle_gamma   90.00
#
_symmetry.space_group_name_H-M   'P 1'
#
loop_
_entity.id
_entity.type
_entity.pdbx_description
1 polymer ?
#
loop_
_entity_poly.entity_id
_entity_poly.type
_entity_poly.pdbx_seq_one_letter_code
_entity_poly.pdbx_strand_id
1 'polypeptide(L)'
;MNYAQILTDIHEQVRPLLTKGKIANYIPELAHISPKKFGMAVQTTDGRLFQVGDAAECFSIQSISKLFTLTLAMRLEGDKIWQRIGRGPSGTAFNSLVQLEYENGIPRNPFINAGALVITDIILTHLNDARQTVLNFVRMLADNPAIEFDHAVAHSEAKTGFRNKALANFLKSFGNL
;
A
#
# COMPACT_ATOMS: atom_id res chain seq x y z
N MET A 1 -2.14 -30.62 3.11
CA MET A 1 -3.22 -29.80 2.52
C MET A 1 -2.95 -29.69 1.03
N ASN A 2 -3.97 -29.89 0.17
CA ASN A 2 -3.80 -29.80 -1.28
C ASN A 2 -4.05 -28.35 -1.75
N TYR A 3 -3.03 -27.48 -1.60
CA TYR A 3 -3.15 -26.07 -1.95
C TYR A 3 -3.45 -25.85 -3.44
N ALA A 4 -2.87 -26.67 -4.33
CA ALA A 4 -3.13 -26.58 -5.76
C ALA A 4 -4.62 -26.74 -6.08
N GLN A 5 -5.25 -27.81 -5.57
CA GLN A 5 -6.68 -28.04 -5.79
C GLN A 5 -7.54 -26.91 -5.21
N ILE A 6 -7.25 -26.46 -3.98
CA ILE A 6 -8.00 -25.38 -3.33
C ILE A 6 -7.93 -24.09 -4.14
N LEU A 7 -6.76 -23.73 -4.66
CA LEU A 7 -6.59 -22.55 -5.50
C LEU A 7 -7.37 -22.68 -6.82
N THR A 8 -7.32 -23.84 -7.47
CA THR A 8 -8.10 -24.13 -8.67
C THR A 8 -9.60 -23.99 -8.42
N ASP A 9 -10.10 -24.58 -7.33
CA ASP A 9 -11.53 -24.54 -6.98
C ASP A 9 -12.01 -23.09 -6.74
N ILE A 10 -11.25 -22.30 -5.99
CA ILE A 10 -11.56 -20.88 -5.75
C ILE A 10 -11.51 -20.10 -7.07
N HIS A 11 -10.50 -20.35 -7.91
CA HIS A 11 -10.37 -19.68 -9.20
C HIS A 11 -11.56 -19.95 -10.11
N GLU A 12 -12.03 -21.20 -10.19
CA GLU A 12 -13.22 -21.56 -10.98
C GLU A 12 -14.50 -20.90 -10.44
N GLN A 13 -14.67 -20.86 -9.11
CA GLN A 13 -15.83 -20.26 -8.46
C GLN A 13 -15.86 -18.73 -8.59
N VAL A 14 -14.70 -18.08 -8.58
CA VAL A 14 -14.58 -16.61 -8.68
C VAL A 14 -14.65 -16.11 -10.13
N ARG A 15 -14.19 -16.90 -11.11
CA ARG A 15 -14.21 -16.54 -12.54
C ARG A 15 -15.54 -15.94 -13.04
N PRO A 16 -16.73 -16.50 -12.75
CA PRO A 16 -18.01 -15.91 -13.18
C PRO A 16 -18.37 -14.58 -12.47
N LEU A 17 -17.63 -14.17 -11.44
CA LEU A 17 -17.90 -12.98 -10.63
C LEU A 17 -17.03 -11.77 -10.98
N LEU A 18 -15.97 -11.94 -11.77
CA LEU A 18 -14.91 -10.93 -11.97
C LEU A 18 -15.41 -9.56 -12.43
N THR A 19 -16.49 -9.52 -13.23
CA THR A 19 -17.04 -8.27 -13.77
C THR A 19 -18.10 -7.61 -12.88
N LYS A 20 -18.34 -8.10 -11.66
CA LYS A 20 -19.31 -7.48 -10.73
C LYS A 20 -18.79 -6.21 -10.06
N GLY A 21 -17.46 -6.04 -10.02
CA GLY A 21 -16.80 -4.86 -9.45
C GLY A 21 -16.58 -3.74 -10.47
N LYS A 22 -15.95 -2.65 -10.00
CA LYS A 22 -15.50 -1.54 -10.85
C LYS A 22 -13.99 -1.40 -10.72
N ILE A 23 -13.32 -1.30 -11.86
CA ILE A 23 -11.89 -1.01 -11.92
C ILE A 23 -11.66 0.44 -11.46
N ALA A 24 -10.58 0.66 -10.73
CA ALA A 24 -10.14 1.99 -10.37
C ALA A 24 -9.81 2.79 -11.64
N ASN A 25 -10.40 3.97 -11.79
CA ASN A 25 -10.33 4.73 -13.04
C ASN A 25 -9.93 6.20 -12.83
N TYR A 26 -9.40 6.55 -11.66
CA TYR A 26 -8.99 7.93 -11.35
C TYR A 26 -7.63 8.31 -11.98
N ILE A 27 -6.87 7.31 -12.45
CA ILE A 27 -5.71 7.48 -13.32
C ILE A 27 -5.82 6.53 -14.53
N PRO A 28 -5.28 6.89 -15.71
CA PRO A 28 -5.37 6.06 -16.92
C PRO A 28 -4.75 4.67 -16.78
N GLU A 29 -3.61 4.57 -16.09
CA GLU A 29 -2.85 3.32 -15.95
C GLU A 29 -3.66 2.22 -15.25
N LEU A 30 -4.54 2.59 -14.30
CA LEU A 30 -5.45 1.67 -13.65
C LEU A 30 -6.71 1.41 -14.49
N ALA A 31 -7.21 2.43 -15.19
CA ALA A 31 -8.44 2.36 -15.96
C ALA A 31 -8.37 1.36 -17.14
N HIS A 32 -7.18 1.14 -17.69
CA HIS A 32 -6.96 0.25 -18.83
C HIS A 32 -6.79 -1.23 -18.45
N ILE A 33 -6.74 -1.57 -17.16
CA ILE A 33 -6.60 -2.95 -16.71
C ILE A 33 -7.90 -3.73 -16.97
N SER A 34 -7.76 -4.92 -17.56
CA SER A 34 -8.90 -5.78 -17.85
C SER A 34 -9.59 -6.24 -16.56
N PRO A 35 -10.93 -6.08 -16.44
CA PRO A 35 -11.69 -6.56 -15.28
C PRO A 35 -11.77 -8.08 -15.20
N LYS A 36 -11.23 -8.81 -16.18
CA LYS A 36 -11.20 -10.28 -16.20
C LYS A 36 -9.90 -10.85 -15.63
N LYS A 37 -8.97 -10.00 -15.17
CA LYS A 37 -7.70 -10.43 -14.57
C LYS A 37 -7.92 -10.94 -13.15
N PHE A 38 -7.42 -12.12 -12.86
CA PHE A 38 -7.49 -12.72 -11.53
C PHE A 38 -6.38 -13.76 -11.34
N GLY A 39 -5.61 -13.61 -10.29
CA GLY A 39 -4.52 -14.51 -9.94
C GLY A 39 -4.40 -14.69 -8.44
N MET A 40 -3.96 -15.86 -8.00
CA MET A 40 -3.65 -16.15 -6.61
C MET A 40 -2.32 -16.90 -6.52
N ALA A 41 -1.55 -16.59 -5.47
CA ALA A 41 -0.31 -17.27 -5.15
C ALA A 41 -0.26 -17.58 -3.64
N VAL A 42 0.26 -18.75 -3.29
CA VAL A 42 0.56 -19.18 -1.92
C VAL A 42 2.00 -19.63 -1.86
N GLN A 43 2.81 -18.92 -1.07
CA GLN A 43 4.16 -19.31 -0.70
C GLN A 43 4.12 -19.91 0.71
N THR A 44 4.51 -21.17 0.87
CA THR A 44 4.59 -21.82 2.18
C THR A 44 5.95 -21.57 2.85
N THR A 45 6.01 -21.77 4.17
CA THR A 45 7.23 -21.59 4.97
C THR A 45 8.34 -22.60 4.63
N ASP A 46 8.00 -23.71 3.97
CA ASP A 46 8.95 -24.70 3.44
C ASP A 46 9.39 -24.42 1.99
N GLY A 47 9.08 -23.24 1.45
CA GLY A 47 9.58 -22.77 0.17
C GLY A 47 8.75 -23.17 -1.06
N ARG A 48 7.62 -23.86 -0.88
CA ARG A 48 6.77 -24.27 -2.01
C ARG A 48 5.84 -23.14 -2.46
N LEU A 49 5.79 -22.95 -3.78
CA LEU A 49 4.93 -21.99 -4.44
C LEU A 49 3.77 -22.69 -5.14
N PHE A 50 2.56 -22.24 -4.90
CA PHE A 50 1.34 -22.66 -5.60
C PHE A 50 0.67 -21.45 -6.23
N GLN A 51 0.31 -21.53 -7.51
CA GLN A 51 -0.25 -20.41 -8.26
C GLN A 51 -1.41 -20.85 -9.17
N VAL A 52 -2.32 -19.93 -9.45
CA VAL A 52 -3.40 -20.11 -10.44
C VAL A 52 -3.76 -18.76 -11.08
N GLY A 53 -4.25 -18.78 -12.32
CA GLY A 53 -4.67 -17.59 -13.05
C GLY A 53 -3.51 -16.66 -13.42
N ASP A 54 -3.74 -15.35 -13.39
CA ASP A 54 -2.76 -14.31 -13.75
C ASP A 54 -1.74 -14.01 -12.62
N ALA A 55 -1.41 -14.99 -11.76
CA ALA A 55 -0.62 -14.78 -10.53
C ALA A 55 0.84 -14.29 -10.76
N ALA A 56 1.35 -14.40 -11.98
CA ALA A 56 2.68 -13.93 -12.37
C ALA A 56 2.67 -12.53 -12.99
N GLU A 57 1.50 -11.93 -13.21
CA GLU A 57 1.39 -10.59 -13.79
C GLU A 57 1.76 -9.51 -12.77
N CYS A 58 2.67 -8.62 -13.15
CA CYS A 58 3.09 -7.51 -12.30
C CYS A 58 2.01 -6.42 -12.27
N PHE A 59 1.82 -5.79 -11.11
CA PHE A 59 0.90 -4.67 -10.93
C PHE A 59 1.42 -3.69 -9.88
N SER A 60 0.94 -2.44 -9.92
CA SER A 60 1.27 -1.45 -8.89
C SER A 60 0.69 -1.85 -7.54
N ILE A 61 1.56 -1.98 -6.53
CA ILE A 61 1.16 -2.42 -5.18
C ILE A 61 0.30 -1.38 -4.44
N GLN A 62 0.25 -0.13 -4.93
CA GLN A 62 -0.62 0.91 -4.39
C GLN A 62 -0.51 1.01 -2.85
N SER A 63 -1.63 1.01 -2.11
CA SER A 63 -1.62 1.13 -0.65
C SER A 63 -1.02 -0.06 0.11
N ILE A 64 -0.71 -1.19 -0.56
CA ILE A 64 0.07 -2.29 0.06
C ILE A 64 1.47 -1.77 0.44
N SER A 65 2.00 -0.76 -0.27
CA SER A 65 3.26 -0.09 0.05
C SER A 65 3.36 0.38 1.51
N LYS A 66 2.23 0.74 2.14
CA LYS A 66 2.16 1.22 3.53
C LYS A 66 2.69 0.21 4.55
N LEU A 67 2.53 -1.09 4.28
CA LEU A 67 3.06 -2.15 5.15
C LEU A 67 4.60 -2.12 5.17
N PHE A 68 5.20 -1.99 3.99
CA PHE A 68 6.66 -1.99 3.85
C PHE A 68 7.27 -0.73 4.44
N THR A 69 6.67 0.44 4.18
CA THR A 69 7.15 1.71 4.77
C THR A 69 6.98 1.73 6.28
N LEU A 70 5.85 1.26 6.83
CA LEU A 70 5.67 1.13 8.28
C LEU A 70 6.76 0.24 8.90
N THR A 71 7.01 -0.92 8.29
CA THR A 71 8.03 -1.86 8.78
C THR A 71 9.42 -1.20 8.81
N LEU A 72 9.75 -0.44 7.78
CA LEU A 72 11.02 0.29 7.73
C LEU A 72 11.08 1.41 8.78
N ALA A 73 10.02 2.21 8.93
CA ALA A 73 9.96 3.27 9.94
C ALA A 73 10.07 2.71 11.36
N MET A 74 9.41 1.58 11.65
CA MET A 74 9.55 0.90 12.95
C MET A 74 11.00 0.46 13.22
N ARG A 75 11.77 0.05 12.21
CA ARG A 75 13.19 -0.30 12.37
C ARG A 75 14.07 0.93 12.66
N LEU A 76 13.72 2.08 12.12
CA LEU A 76 14.50 3.32 12.24
C LEU A 76 14.21 4.07 13.54
N GLU A 77 12.93 4.17 13.91
CA GLU A 77 12.44 5.06 14.97
C GLU A 77 11.88 4.28 16.18
N GLY A 78 11.66 2.96 16.04
CA GLY A 78 11.13 2.11 17.10
C GLY A 78 9.74 2.53 17.54
N ASP A 79 9.47 2.47 18.85
CA ASP A 79 8.16 2.82 19.41
C ASP A 79 7.86 4.32 19.42
N LYS A 80 8.83 5.20 19.11
CA LYS A 80 8.57 6.64 19.06
C LYS A 80 7.61 7.02 17.94
N ILE A 81 7.45 6.20 16.90
CA ILE A 81 6.46 6.43 15.84
C ILE A 81 5.03 6.59 16.40
N TRP A 82 4.75 5.93 17.52
CA TRP A 82 3.42 5.91 18.14
C TRP A 82 3.06 7.20 18.88
N GLN A 83 4.02 8.12 19.04
CA GLN A 83 3.77 9.48 19.51
C GLN A 83 3.14 10.35 18.42
N ARG A 84 3.35 9.99 17.15
CA ARG A 84 2.88 10.75 15.98
C ARG A 84 1.67 10.11 15.29
N ILE A 85 1.42 8.82 15.54
CA ILE A 85 0.38 8.01 14.89
C ILE A 85 -0.22 7.02 15.90
N GLY A 86 -1.54 6.84 15.87
CA GLY A 86 -2.24 5.85 16.68
C GLY A 86 -2.14 4.40 16.18
N ARG A 87 -2.85 3.51 16.87
CA ARG A 87 -2.98 2.07 16.53
C ARG A 87 -4.45 1.62 16.39
N GLY A 88 -5.38 2.56 16.37
CA GLY A 88 -6.82 2.29 16.43
C GLY A 88 -7.46 2.06 15.06
N PRO A 89 -8.59 1.33 14.99
CA PRO A 89 -9.37 1.24 13.76
C PRO A 89 -9.88 2.64 13.37
N SER A 90 -10.10 2.83 12.06
CA SER A 90 -10.39 4.14 11.48
C SER A 90 -11.76 4.72 11.88
N GLY A 91 -12.71 3.90 12.35
CA GLY A 91 -14.03 4.29 12.91
C GLY A 91 -15.01 4.98 11.95
N THR A 92 -14.49 5.80 11.04
CA THR A 92 -15.17 6.56 9.99
C THR A 92 -14.45 6.35 8.65
N ALA A 93 -14.94 6.98 7.57
CA ALA A 93 -14.32 6.84 6.25
C ALA A 93 -12.83 7.23 6.30
N PHE A 94 -12.01 6.40 5.63
CA PHE A 94 -10.54 6.43 5.61
C PHE A 94 -9.86 7.78 5.29
N ASN A 95 -10.61 8.78 4.80
CA ASN A 95 -10.13 10.11 4.41
C ASN A 95 -10.81 11.27 5.17
N SER A 96 -11.38 11.04 6.35
CA SER A 96 -12.07 12.10 7.11
C SER A 96 -11.09 13.14 7.67
N LEU A 97 -11.03 14.33 7.06
CA LEU A 97 -10.30 15.49 7.59
C LEU A 97 -10.84 15.92 8.97
N VAL A 98 -12.16 15.81 9.16
CA VAL A 98 -12.84 16.15 10.41
C VAL A 98 -12.30 15.30 11.57
N GLN A 99 -12.12 14.00 11.36
CA GLN A 99 -11.55 13.12 12.39
C GLN A 99 -10.12 13.55 12.74
N LEU A 100 -9.31 13.85 11.72
CA LEU A 100 -7.93 14.26 11.90
C LEU A 100 -7.82 15.59 12.64
N GLU A 101 -8.78 16.50 12.46
CA GLU A 101 -8.88 17.76 13.19
C GLU A 101 -9.17 17.52 14.67
N TYR A 102 -10.20 16.72 14.99
CA TYR A 102 -10.53 16.36 16.37
C TYR A 102 -9.39 15.66 17.11
N GLU A 103 -8.52 14.96 16.37
CA GLU A 103 -7.37 14.24 16.89
C GLU A 103 -6.08 15.07 16.82
N ASN A 104 -6.19 16.39 16.63
CA ASN A 104 -5.08 17.35 16.61
C ASN A 104 -3.94 16.95 15.64
N GLY A 105 -4.30 16.46 14.46
CA GLY A 105 -3.34 16.05 13.44
C GLY A 105 -2.65 14.72 13.71
N ILE A 106 -3.09 13.91 14.70
CA ILE A 106 -2.57 12.57 14.95
C ILE A 106 -3.43 11.53 14.20
N PRO A 107 -2.90 10.86 13.15
CA PRO A 107 -3.68 9.87 12.40
C PRO A 107 -3.95 8.61 13.23
N ARG A 108 -5.10 7.97 13.01
CA ARG A 108 -5.53 6.79 13.79
C ARG A 108 -4.64 5.56 13.69
N ASN A 109 -4.08 5.34 12.50
CA ASN A 109 -3.25 4.18 12.21
C ASN A 109 -2.38 4.47 10.96
N PRO A 110 -1.28 3.72 10.76
CA PRO A 110 -0.39 3.92 9.62
C PRO A 110 -0.99 3.51 8.27
N PHE A 111 -2.13 2.80 8.26
CA PHE A 111 -2.73 2.30 7.03
C PHE A 111 -3.67 3.30 6.36
N ILE A 112 -4.13 4.35 7.06
CA ILE A 112 -4.79 5.51 6.43
C ILE A 112 -3.81 6.43 5.72
N ASN A 113 -4.27 7.21 4.72
CA ASN A 113 -3.38 8.08 3.95
C ASN A 113 -2.65 9.10 4.83
N ALA A 114 -3.32 9.69 5.81
CA ALA A 114 -2.68 10.60 6.77
C ALA A 114 -1.56 9.91 7.56
N GLY A 115 -1.80 8.69 8.06
CA GLY A 115 -0.80 7.91 8.78
C GLY A 115 0.39 7.52 7.90
N ALA A 116 0.13 7.12 6.66
CA ALA A 116 1.18 6.80 5.70
C ALA A 116 2.06 8.01 5.34
N LEU A 117 1.49 9.22 5.30
CA LEU A 117 2.26 10.45 5.11
C LEU A 117 3.21 10.72 6.29
N VAL A 118 2.74 10.54 7.53
CA VAL A 118 3.59 10.66 8.73
C VAL A 118 4.69 9.59 8.75
N ILE A 119 4.37 8.34 8.38
CA ILE A 119 5.39 7.29 8.20
C ILE A 119 6.42 7.68 7.13
N THR A 120 5.96 8.24 6.01
CA THR A 120 6.86 8.68 4.93
C THR A 120 7.80 9.77 5.40
N ASP A 121 7.31 10.75 6.17
CA ASP A 121 8.12 11.80 6.77
C ASP A 121 9.18 11.28 7.73
N ILE A 122 8.83 10.31 8.58
CA ILE A 122 9.81 9.64 9.46
C ILE A 122 10.93 9.01 8.64
N ILE A 123 10.59 8.25 7.58
CA ILE A 123 11.59 7.61 6.71
C ILE A 123 12.47 8.66 6.03
N LEU A 124 11.88 9.75 5.53
CA LEU A 124 12.61 10.84 4.88
C LEU A 124 13.55 11.58 5.85
N THR A 125 13.19 11.66 7.13
CA THR A 125 14.03 12.28 8.17
C THR A 125 15.27 11.44 8.47
N HIS A 126 15.16 10.11 8.42
CA HIS A 126 16.25 9.20 8.74
C HIS A 126 17.14 8.84 7.56
N LEU A 127 16.62 8.92 6.33
CA LEU A 127 17.28 8.36 5.15
C LEU A 127 17.52 9.40 4.05
N ASN A 128 18.76 9.50 3.58
CA ASN A 128 19.11 10.36 2.45
C ASN A 128 18.44 9.93 1.14
N ASP A 129 18.36 8.62 0.88
CA ASP A 129 17.66 8.06 -0.29
C ASP A 129 16.57 7.07 0.14
N ALA A 130 15.49 7.63 0.70
CA ALA A 130 14.33 6.85 1.13
C ALA A 130 13.72 6.01 0.01
N ARG A 131 13.69 6.52 -1.24
CA ARG A 131 13.09 5.81 -2.38
C ARG A 131 13.85 4.54 -2.70
N GLN A 132 15.17 4.64 -2.88
CA GLN A 132 15.99 3.47 -3.19
C GLN A 132 16.03 2.49 -2.02
N THR A 133 16.05 2.99 -0.78
CA THR A 133 16.02 2.14 0.41
C THR A 133 14.74 1.32 0.50
N VAL A 134 13.58 1.93 0.27
CA VAL A 134 12.29 1.21 0.26
C VAL A 134 12.26 0.19 -0.88
N LEU A 135 12.71 0.54 -2.08
CA LEU A 135 12.76 -0.38 -3.22
C LEU A 135 13.62 -1.61 -2.91
N ASN A 136 14.85 -1.39 -2.41
CA ASN A 136 15.76 -2.48 -2.03
C ASN A 136 15.18 -3.34 -0.91
N PHE A 137 14.47 -2.74 0.05
CA PHE A 137 13.82 -3.47 1.12
C PHE A 137 12.70 -4.39 0.59
N VAL A 138 11.87 -3.92 -0.34
CA VAL A 138 10.84 -4.74 -0.98
C VAL A 138 11.46 -5.88 -1.80
N ARG A 139 12.50 -5.59 -2.59
CA ARG A 139 13.24 -6.60 -3.37
C ARG A 139 13.80 -7.72 -2.49
N MET A 140 14.39 -7.35 -1.36
CA MET A 140 14.95 -8.30 -0.40
C MET A 140 13.86 -9.19 0.21
N LEU A 141 12.71 -8.62 0.60
CA LEU A 141 11.61 -9.40 1.17
C LEU A 141 10.94 -10.32 0.16
N ALA A 142 10.86 -9.89 -1.11
CA ALA A 142 10.25 -10.66 -2.19
C ALA A 142 11.23 -11.61 -2.90
N ASP A 143 12.52 -11.57 -2.53
CA ASP A 143 13.61 -12.23 -3.26
C ASP A 143 13.55 -12.01 -4.78
N ASN A 144 13.27 -10.77 -5.18
CA ASN A 144 13.02 -10.43 -6.58
C ASN A 144 13.69 -9.09 -6.94
N PRO A 145 14.86 -9.10 -7.59
CA PRO A 145 15.56 -7.88 -7.98
C PRO A 145 14.87 -7.12 -9.13
N ALA A 146 13.95 -7.75 -9.86
CA ALA A 146 13.26 -7.14 -11.00
C ALA A 146 12.10 -6.22 -10.61
N ILE A 147 11.71 -6.17 -9.32
CA ILE A 147 10.73 -5.19 -8.83
C ILE A 147 11.28 -3.79 -9.08
N GLU A 148 10.50 -2.93 -9.72
CA GLU A 148 10.88 -1.56 -10.11
C GLU A 148 9.72 -0.58 -9.88
N PHE A 149 10.03 0.71 -9.98
CA PHE A 149 8.99 1.74 -9.97
C PHE A 149 8.22 1.75 -11.30
N ASP A 150 6.89 1.77 -11.21
CA ASP A 150 6.05 2.18 -12.32
C ASP A 150 6.02 3.72 -12.39
N HIS A 151 6.87 4.27 -13.25
CA HIS A 151 7.00 5.72 -13.41
C HIS A 151 5.75 6.39 -13.98
N ALA A 152 4.95 5.68 -14.78
CA ALA A 152 3.70 6.22 -15.33
C ALA A 152 2.67 6.38 -14.22
N VAL A 153 2.46 5.33 -13.41
CA VAL A 153 1.60 5.39 -12.23
C VAL A 153 2.08 6.46 -11.26
N ALA A 154 3.39 6.50 -10.93
CA ALA A 154 3.94 7.48 -10.00
C ALA A 154 3.68 8.94 -10.45
N HIS A 155 3.82 9.21 -11.75
CA HIS A 155 3.56 10.53 -12.33
C HIS A 155 2.07 10.89 -12.28
N SER A 156 1.19 9.95 -12.64
CA SER A 156 -0.26 10.15 -12.62
C SER A 156 -0.80 10.36 -11.20
N GLU A 157 -0.28 9.62 -10.21
CA GLU A 157 -0.57 9.81 -8.79
C GLU A 157 -0.09 11.19 -8.30
N ALA A 158 1.12 11.61 -8.67
CA ALA A 158 1.66 12.92 -8.28
C ALA A 158 0.85 14.11 -8.86
N LYS A 159 0.33 13.95 -10.08
CA LYS A 159 -0.54 14.92 -10.74
C LYS A 159 -1.93 15.02 -10.10
N THR A 160 -2.53 13.89 -9.72
CA THR A 160 -3.92 13.83 -9.24
C THR A 160 -4.06 13.78 -7.71
N GLY A 161 -2.95 13.70 -6.97
CA GLY A 161 -2.89 13.57 -5.51
C GLY A 161 -3.28 14.80 -4.68
N PHE A 162 -4.27 15.59 -5.11
CA PHE A 162 -4.72 16.81 -4.41
C PHE A 162 -5.13 16.55 -2.96
N ARG A 163 -5.86 15.45 -2.70
CA ARG A 163 -6.26 15.07 -1.34
C ARG A 163 -5.08 14.79 -0.43
N ASN A 164 -4.05 14.10 -0.93
CA ASN A 164 -2.84 13.83 -0.16
C ASN A 164 -2.04 15.11 0.11
N LYS A 165 -1.98 16.04 -0.86
CA LYS A 165 -1.38 17.37 -0.65
C LYS A 165 -2.14 18.18 0.41
N ALA A 166 -3.47 18.13 0.42
CA ALA A 166 -4.28 18.77 1.45
C ALA A 166 -4.03 18.16 2.84
N LEU A 167 -4.02 16.83 2.93
CA LEU A 167 -3.70 16.10 4.17
C LEU A 167 -2.30 16.44 4.69
N ALA A 168 -1.29 16.52 3.82
CA ALA A 168 0.06 16.88 4.21
C ALA A 168 0.13 18.30 4.80
N ASN A 169 -0.49 19.28 4.15
CA ASN A 169 -0.53 20.64 4.70
C ASN A 169 -1.29 20.71 6.03
N PHE A 170 -2.35 19.91 6.18
CA PHE A 170 -3.12 19.83 7.42
C PHE A 170 -2.30 19.21 8.56
N LEU A 171 -1.60 18.10 8.31
CA LEU A 171 -0.70 17.51 9.31
C LEU A 171 0.42 18.49 9.70
N LYS A 172 0.97 19.21 8.72
CA LYS A 172 1.98 20.25 8.95
C LYS A 172 1.47 21.39 9.83
N SER A 173 0.21 21.81 9.68
CA SER A 173 -0.35 22.87 10.53
C SER A 173 -0.51 22.46 12.00
N PHE A 174 -0.56 21.15 12.29
CA PHE A 174 -0.52 20.59 13.65
C PHE A 174 0.89 20.21 14.11
N GLY A 175 1.93 20.47 13.33
CA GLY A 175 3.32 20.13 13.67
C GLY A 175 3.62 18.62 13.61
N ASN A 176 2.84 17.85 12.84
CA ASN A 176 3.05 16.41 12.67
C ASN A 176 3.64 16.04 11.28
N LEU A 177 4.17 17.02 10.55
CA LEU A 177 5.04 16.93 9.38
C LEU A 177 5.96 18.17 9.33
#